data_AF-A0A534P5Z0-F1
#
_entry.id   AF-A0A534P5Z0-F1
#
_cell.length_a   1.000
_cell.length_b   1.000
_cell.length_c   1.000
_cell.angle_alpha   90.00
_cell.angle_beta   90.00
_cell.angle_gamma   90.00
#
_symmetry.space_group_name_H-M   'P 1'
#
loop_
_entity.id
_entity.type
_entity.pdbx_description
1 polymer ?
#
loop_
_entity_poly.entity_id
_entity_poly.type
_entity_poly.pdbx_seq_one_letter_code
_entity_poly.pdbx_strand_id
1 'polypeptide(L)'
;MTIDYYLHLIAEAENRAALSRGGQGLAIRVAKALNAALLRHGKVFAERFHVLRTVREVANAVDYVLSNWFRHAGRAVGIDDIDRLSSGADHSLVARPQSWLLRVGTWRFGPSG
;
A
#
# COMPACT_ATOMS: atom_id res chain seq x y z
N MET A 1 13.43 20.58 -0.11
CA MET A 1 13.11 19.15 -0.26
C MET A 1 11.72 18.95 0.31
N THR A 2 10.70 18.88 -0.54
CA THR A 2 9.32 18.66 -0.09
C THR A 2 9.20 17.18 0.25
N ILE A 3 8.85 16.87 1.49
CA ILE A 3 8.57 15.49 1.89
C ILE A 3 7.17 15.20 1.37
N ASP A 4 7.08 14.42 0.30
CA ASP A 4 5.79 14.01 -0.23
C ASP A 4 5.28 12.81 0.58
N TYR A 5 4.17 13.00 1.29
CA TYR A 5 3.55 11.96 2.09
C TYR A 5 2.56 11.17 1.24
N TYR A 6 2.90 9.92 0.92
CA TYR A 6 2.05 8.99 0.19
C TYR A 6 1.73 7.75 1.02
N LEU A 7 0.48 7.30 0.91
CA LEU A 7 0.05 6.02 1.44
C LEU A 7 -0.05 5.03 0.27
N HIS A 8 0.71 3.94 0.34
CA HIS A 8 0.67 2.86 -0.66
C HIS A 8 -0.09 1.66 -0.09
N LEU A 9 -1.09 1.19 -0.84
CA LEU A 9 -1.98 0.10 -0.43
C LEU A 9 -2.17 -0.86 -1.61
N ILE A 10 -2.29 -2.15 -1.30
CA ILE A 10 -2.74 -3.18 -2.22
C ILE A 10 -4.07 -3.69 -1.69
N ALA A 11 -5.09 -3.75 -2.55
CA ALA A 11 -6.42 -4.22 -2.20
C ALA A 11 -6.97 -5.13 -3.30
N GLU A 12 -7.70 -6.17 -2.88
CA GLU A 12 -8.51 -6.97 -3.77
C GLU A 12 -9.92 -6.36 -3.88
N ALA A 13 -10.49 -6.37 -5.07
CA ALA A 13 -11.87 -5.94 -5.31
C ALA A 13 -12.48 -6.74 -6.45
N GLU A 14 -13.78 -7.00 -6.38
CA GLU A 14 -14.52 -7.75 -7.42
C GLU A 14 -14.47 -7.06 -8.78
N ASN A 15 -14.46 -5.72 -8.79
CA ASN A 15 -14.41 -4.92 -10.01
C ASN A 15 -13.89 -3.50 -9.72
N ARG A 16 -13.63 -2.75 -10.79
CA ARG A 16 -13.12 -1.37 -10.71
C ARG A 16 -14.05 -0.43 -9.92
N ALA A 17 -15.36 -0.64 -9.98
CA ALA A 17 -16.32 0.22 -9.29
C ALA A 17 -16.28 -0.04 -7.77
N ALA A 18 -16.18 -1.31 -7.36
CA ALA A 18 -15.97 -1.69 -5.95
C ALA A 18 -14.65 -1.09 -5.42
N LEU A 19 -13.56 -1.19 -6.18
CA LEU A 19 -12.27 -0.61 -5.82
C LEU A 19 -12.37 0.90 -5.62
N SER A 20 -12.98 1.61 -6.57
CA SER A 20 -13.12 3.07 -6.51
C SER A 20 -13.99 3.53 -5.34
N ARG A 21 -15.11 2.84 -5.05
CA ARG A 21 -15.96 3.20 -3.90
C ARG A 21 -15.28 2.91 -2.57
N GLY A 22 -14.57 1.78 -2.48
CA GLY A 22 -13.80 1.41 -1.29
C GLY A 22 -12.67 2.40 -1.02
N GLY A 23 -11.90 2.74 -2.06
CA GLY A 23 -10.84 3.75 -2.02
C GLY A 23 -11.38 5.12 -1.59
N GLN A 24 -12.48 5.58 -2.17
CA GLN A 24 -13.10 6.85 -1.83
C GLN A 24 -13.57 6.88 -0.36
N GLY A 25 -14.21 5.81 0.10
CA GLY A 25 -14.65 5.67 1.48
C GLY A 25 -13.49 5.70 2.48
N LEU A 26 -12.39 5.00 2.17
CA LEU A 26 -11.16 5.02 2.98
C LEU A 26 -10.56 6.43 3.00
N ALA A 27 -10.37 7.06 1.84
CA ALA A 27 -9.80 8.39 1.71
C ALA A 27 -10.61 9.43 2.50
N ILE A 28 -11.95 9.36 2.46
CA ILE A 28 -12.82 10.23 3.25
C ILE A 28 -12.61 10.02 4.75
N ARG A 29 -12.58 8.77 5.23
CA ARG A 29 -12.40 8.45 6.65
C ARG A 29 -11.05 8.94 7.18
N VAL A 30 -9.98 8.66 6.44
CA VAL A 30 -8.63 9.11 6.81
C VAL A 30 -8.52 10.63 6.74
N ALA A 31 -9.09 11.27 5.71
CA ALA A 31 -9.10 12.73 5.60
C ALA A 31 -9.83 13.39 6.77
N LYS A 32 -10.99 12.86 7.18
CA LYS A 32 -11.72 13.35 8.35
C LYS A 32 -10.90 13.21 9.64
N ALA A 33 -10.29 12.05 9.86
CA ALA A 33 -9.46 11.80 11.04
C ALA A 33 -8.25 12.73 11.10
N LEU A 34 -7.54 12.91 9.97
CA LEU A 34 -6.40 13.82 9.88
C LEU A 34 -6.81 15.28 10.07
N ASN A 35 -7.91 15.70 9.45
CA ASN A 35 -8.44 17.05 9.61
C ASN A 35 -8.80 17.34 11.08
N ALA A 36 -9.47 16.41 11.75
CA ALA A 36 -9.80 16.54 13.16
C ALA A 36 -8.54 16.59 14.05
N ALA A 37 -7.59 15.67 13.84
CA ALA A 37 -6.35 15.61 14.62
C ALA A 37 -5.47 16.87 14.44
N LEU A 38 -5.52 17.50 13.26
CA LEU A 38 -4.74 18.67 12.91
C LEU A 38 -5.53 19.98 13.04
N LEU A 39 -6.76 19.95 13.57
CA LEU A 39 -7.66 21.11 13.70
C LEU A 39 -7.80 21.92 12.39
N ARG A 40 -7.86 21.21 11.26
CA ARG A 40 -7.96 21.82 9.92
C ARG A 40 -9.14 21.26 9.14
N HIS A 41 -9.44 21.89 8.00
CA HIS A 41 -10.47 21.43 7.07
C HIS A 41 -9.92 21.35 5.64
N GLY A 42 -10.66 20.66 4.77
CA GLY A 42 -10.37 20.60 3.34
C GLY A 42 -9.89 19.25 2.84
N LYS A 43 -9.54 19.20 1.55
CA LYS A 43 -9.12 17.98 0.85
C LYS A 43 -7.74 17.54 1.33
N VAL A 44 -7.56 16.23 1.53
CA VAL A 44 -6.29 15.64 1.95
C VAL A 44 -5.66 14.81 0.83
N PHE A 45 -6.45 14.01 0.14
CA PHE A 45 -5.96 13.08 -0.88
C PHE A 45 -6.42 13.48 -2.28
N ALA A 46 -5.54 13.27 -3.27
CA ALA A 46 -5.93 13.14 -4.67
C ALA A 46 -5.96 11.64 -4.99
N GLU A 47 -7.16 11.07 -5.14
CA GLU A 47 -7.32 9.63 -5.31
C GLU A 47 -6.85 9.18 -6.70
N ARG A 48 -5.95 8.19 -6.74
CA ARG A 48 -5.47 7.53 -7.96
C ARG A 48 -5.21 6.06 -7.65
N PHE A 49 -5.58 5.16 -8.55
CA PHE A 49 -5.28 3.73 -8.42
C PHE A 49 -4.87 3.12 -9.75
N HIS A 50 -4.06 2.06 -9.66
CA HIS A 50 -3.64 1.25 -10.79
C HIS A 50 -4.16 -0.18 -10.62
N VAL A 51 -4.61 -0.80 -11.71
CA VAL A 51 -5.18 -2.16 -11.67
C VAL A 51 -4.10 -3.15 -12.08
N LEU A 52 -3.74 -4.03 -11.16
CA LEU A 52 -2.81 -5.14 -11.39
C LEU A 52 -3.57 -6.31 -12.01
N ARG A 53 -3.05 -6.88 -13.09
CA ARG A 53 -3.72 -7.93 -13.89
C ARG A 53 -2.95 -9.25 -13.91
N THR A 54 -1.65 -9.22 -13.62
CA THR A 54 -0.76 -10.38 -13.72
C THR A 54 -0.05 -10.66 -12.40
N VAL A 55 0.37 -11.92 -12.20
CA VAL A 55 1.16 -12.32 -11.02
C VAL A 55 2.45 -11.50 -10.90
N ARG A 56 3.09 -11.19 -12.03
CA ARG A 56 4.31 -10.37 -12.04
C ARG A 56 4.06 -8.94 -11.59
N GLU A 57 2.98 -8.32 -12.06
CA GLU A 57 2.59 -6.98 -11.61
C GLU A 57 2.29 -6.96 -10.11
N VAL A 58 1.65 -8.02 -9.58
CA VAL A 58 1.41 -8.18 -8.15
C VAL A 58 2.71 -8.31 -7.37
N ALA A 59 3.63 -9.19 -7.78
CA ALA A 59 4.91 -9.36 -7.12
C ALA A 59 5.72 -8.05 -7.09
N ASN A 60 5.78 -7.34 -8.22
CA ASN A 60 6.43 -6.03 -8.32
C ASN A 60 5.75 -4.97 -7.43
N ALA A 61 4.42 -4.97 -7.34
CA ALA A 61 3.71 -4.04 -6.49
C ALA A 61 3.97 -4.31 -4.99
N VAL A 62 4.00 -5.58 -4.58
CA VAL A 62 4.34 -5.97 -3.19
C VAL A 62 5.76 -5.55 -2.86
N ASP A 63 6.73 -5.87 -3.72
CA ASP A 63 8.12 -5.42 -3.54
C ASP A 63 8.22 -3.89 -3.48
N TYR A 64 7.52 -3.18 -4.39
CA TYR A 64 7.50 -1.73 -4.37
C TYR A 64 6.98 -1.18 -3.04
N VAL A 65 5.85 -1.68 -2.54
CA VAL A 65 5.24 -1.21 -1.28
C VAL A 65 6.17 -1.44 -0.09
N LEU A 66 6.76 -2.63 0.01
CA LEU A 66 7.65 -2.97 1.13
C LEU A 66 9.00 -2.25 1.04
N SER A 67 9.54 -2.11 -0.18
CA SER A 67 10.82 -1.47 -0.41
C SER A 67 10.74 0.07 -0.48
N ASN A 68 9.53 0.64 -0.49
CA ASN A 68 9.31 2.09 -0.54
C ASN A 68 10.02 2.82 0.61
N TRP A 69 10.04 2.21 1.79
CA TRP A 69 10.74 2.75 2.97
C TRP A 69 12.22 3.05 2.70
N PHE A 70 12.93 2.13 2.04
CA PHE A 70 14.36 2.29 1.72
C PHE A 70 14.64 3.49 0.81
N ARG A 71 13.64 3.91 0.04
CA ARG A 71 13.74 5.06 -0.87
C ARG A 71 13.33 6.37 -0.22
N HIS A 72 12.43 6.33 0.76
CA HIS A 72 11.74 7.52 1.26
C HIS A 72 11.93 7.82 2.75
N ALA A 73 12.75 7.05 3.48
CA ALA A 73 13.01 7.26 4.91
C ALA A 73 13.65 8.62 5.24
N GLY A 74 14.14 9.38 4.26
CA GLY A 74 14.80 10.68 4.47
C GLY A 74 16.15 10.58 5.20
N ARG A 75 16.63 9.37 5.44
CA ARG A 75 17.91 9.00 6.04
C ARG A 75 18.41 7.68 5.46
N ALA A 76 19.69 7.37 5.69
CA ALA A 76 20.18 6.03 5.44
C ALA A 76 19.46 5.02 6.35
N VAL A 77 19.01 3.92 5.74
CA VAL A 77 18.31 2.82 6.39
C VAL A 77 18.99 1.51 6.00
N GLY A 78 19.32 0.69 7.00
CA GLY A 78 19.92 -0.63 6.79
C GLY A 78 18.87 -1.68 6.48
N ILE A 79 19.28 -2.86 6.03
CA ILE A 79 18.37 -3.95 5.66
C ILE A 79 17.45 -4.41 6.80
N ASP A 80 17.90 -4.24 8.05
CA ASP A 80 17.14 -4.59 9.27
C ASP A 80 16.21 -3.46 9.76
N ASP A 81 16.23 -2.30 9.08
CA ASP A 81 15.47 -1.11 9.47
C ASP A 81 14.09 -1.11 8.79
N ILE A 82 13.15 -1.81 9.41
CA ILE A 82 11.79 -2.00 8.91
C ILE A 82 10.93 -0.75 9.18
N ASP A 83 10.13 -0.34 8.20
CA ASP A 83 9.08 0.67 8.40
C ASP A 83 8.02 0.18 9.39
N ARG A 84 8.05 0.76 10.60
CA ARG A 84 7.12 0.45 11.70
C ARG A 84 5.66 0.73 11.38
N LEU A 85 5.38 1.57 10.38
CA LEU A 85 4.02 1.91 9.94
C LEU A 85 3.60 1.12 8.71
N SER A 86 4.36 0.09 8.33
CA SER A 86 4.06 -0.81 7.22
C SER A 86 3.58 -2.18 7.69
N SER A 87 2.93 -2.89 6.78
CA SER A 87 2.58 -4.31 6.95
C SER A 87 3.79 -5.26 6.97
N GLY A 88 5.00 -4.77 6.67
CA GLY A 88 6.24 -5.51 6.88
C GLY A 88 6.65 -5.57 8.36
N ALA A 89 6.27 -4.57 9.16
CA ALA A 89 6.47 -4.57 10.62
C ALA A 89 5.30 -5.20 11.38
N ASP A 90 4.06 -5.02 10.89
CA ASP A 90 2.85 -5.60 11.48
C ASP A 90 2.01 -6.34 10.43
N HIS A 91 2.19 -7.66 10.39
CA HIS A 91 1.44 -8.53 9.48
C HIS A 91 -0.05 -8.63 9.79
N SER A 92 -0.53 -8.15 10.96
CA SER A 92 -1.96 -8.10 11.26
C SER A 92 -2.73 -7.12 10.35
N LEU A 93 -2.01 -6.17 9.75
CA LEU A 93 -2.52 -5.24 8.74
C LEU A 93 -2.79 -5.93 7.38
N VAL A 94 -2.33 -7.17 7.19
CA VAL A 94 -2.50 -7.94 5.95
C VAL A 94 -3.73 -8.84 6.08
N ALA A 95 -4.79 -8.51 5.34
CA ALA A 95 -5.92 -9.41 5.19
C ALA A 95 -5.51 -10.67 4.39
N ARG A 96 -6.08 -11.84 4.74
CA ARG A 96 -5.86 -13.06 3.96
C ARG A 96 -6.41 -12.87 2.53
N PRO A 97 -5.62 -13.17 1.48
CA PRO A 97 -6.07 -12.99 0.11
C PRO A 97 -7.25 -13.92 -0.20
N GLN A 98 -8.31 -13.33 -0.76
CA GLN A 98 -9.55 -13.99 -1.11
C GLN A 98 -9.68 -14.27 -2.62
N SER A 99 -8.81 -13.72 -3.46
CA SER A 99 -8.83 -13.96 -4.91
C SER A 99 -7.67 -14.85 -5.40
N TRP A 100 -7.83 -15.43 -6.59
CA TRP A 100 -6.89 -16.41 -7.17
C TRP A 100 -5.48 -15.84 -7.41
N LEU A 101 -5.36 -14.56 -7.77
CA LEU A 101 -4.08 -13.97 -8.18
C LEU A 101 -3.08 -13.85 -7.01
N LEU A 102 -3.53 -13.50 -5.81
CA LEU A 102 -2.68 -13.43 -4.61
C LEU A 102 -2.49 -14.80 -3.93
N ARG A 103 -3.40 -15.75 -4.11
CA ARG A 103 -3.27 -17.10 -3.56
C ARG A 103 -2.32 -18.01 -4.35
N VAL A 104 -2.34 -17.92 -5.68
CA VAL A 104 -1.58 -18.84 -6.55
C VAL A 104 -0.23 -18.24 -6.98
N GLY A 105 -0.08 -16.92 -6.88
CA GLY A 105 1.14 -16.21 -7.30
C GLY A 105 2.36 -16.34 -6.37
N THR A 106 2.24 -17.01 -5.21
CA THR A 106 3.37 -17.19 -4.28
C THR A 106 3.96 -18.60 -4.39
N TRP A 107 5.30 -18.66 -4.47
CA TRP A 107 6.21 -19.83 -4.45
C TRP A 107 6.55 -20.56 -5.76
N ARG A 108 6.82 -19.86 -6.87
CA ARG A 108 7.56 -20.47 -8.01
C ARG A 108 8.85 -19.77 -8.44
N PHE A 109 9.27 -18.72 -7.73
CA PHE A 109 10.58 -18.10 -7.95
C PHE A 109 11.30 -18.00 -6.61
N GLY A 110 12.05 -19.06 -6.27
CA GLY A 110 13.12 -18.97 -5.27
C GLY A 110 14.27 -18.10 -5.80
N PRO A 111 15.26 -17.77 -4.95
CA PRO A 111 16.37 -16.92 -5.38
C PRO A 111 17.09 -17.61 -6.53
N SER A 112 17.21 -16.90 -7.64
CA SER A 112 18.13 -17.29 -8.71
C SER A 112 19.55 -17.14 -8.14
N GLY A 113 20.24 -18.27 -7.99
CA GLY A 113 21.68 -18.29 -7.75
C GLY A 113 22.47 -17.81 -8.97
#